data_AF-A0A553NPC4-F1
#
_entry.id   AF-A0A553NPC4-F1
#
_cell.length_a   1.000
_cell.length_b   1.000
_cell.length_c   1.000
_cell.angle_alpha   90.00
_cell.angle_beta   90.00
_cell.angle_gamma   90.00
#
_symmetry.space_group_name_H-M   'P 1'
#
loop_
_entity.id
_entity.type
_entity.pdbx_description
1 polymer ?
#
loop_
_entity_poly.entity_id
_entity_poly.type
_entity_poly.pdbx_seq_one_letter_code
_entity_poly.pdbx_strand_id
1 'polypeptide(L)'
;MGEDLLNKFGINGKDCIMRTICEMAESRGLPFNGLLGKAFETLFLMDYGLTSTERLYEYISARTYGENNGNCASVYTGCPFSIFNLLPEDDLAALQSNHLNNIP
;
A
#
# COMPACT_ATOMS: atom_id res chain seq x y z
N MET A 1 1.67 -10.48 9.48
CA MET A 1 3.13 -10.41 9.73
C MET A 1 3.68 -8.99 9.64
N GLY A 2 3.21 -8.14 8.72
CA GLY A 2 3.71 -6.76 8.57
C GLY A 2 3.48 -5.83 9.78
N GLU A 3 2.30 -5.91 10.42
CA GLU A 3 1.99 -5.08 11.60
C GLU A 3 2.95 -5.34 12.77
N ASP A 4 3.24 -6.61 13.05
CA ASP A 4 4.11 -7.01 14.16
C ASP A 4 5.54 -6.52 13.96
N LEU A 5 6.03 -6.50 12.72
CA LEU A 5 7.33 -5.95 12.40
C LEU A 5 7.36 -4.44 12.69
N LEU A 6 6.37 -3.69 12.23
CA LEU A 6 6.26 -2.25 12.48
C LEU A 6 6.12 -1.94 13.97
N ASN A 7 5.33 -2.73 14.70
CA ASN A 7 5.18 -2.61 16.15
C ASN A 7 6.51 -2.84 16.87
N LYS A 8 7.34 -3.78 16.43
CA LYS A 8 8.70 -4.00 16.99
C LYS A 8 9.64 -2.80 16.79
N PHE A 9 9.41 -1.99 15.77
CA PHE A 9 10.13 -0.74 15.53
C PHE A 9 9.50 0.47 16.23
N GLY A 10 8.49 0.27 17.09
CA GLY A 10 7.82 1.34 17.83
C GLY A 10 6.83 2.16 17.01
N ILE A 11 6.42 1.64 15.85
CA ILE A 11 5.46 2.28 14.95
C ILE A 11 4.10 1.59 15.12
N ASN A 12 2.99 2.34 15.04
CA ASN A 12 1.66 1.73 15.03
C ASN A 12 1.46 0.96 13.72
N GLY A 13 1.74 -0.35 13.76
CA GLY A 13 1.72 -1.20 12.59
C GLY A 13 0.35 -1.26 11.93
N LYS A 14 -0.71 -1.31 12.74
CA LYS A 14 -2.09 -1.33 12.22
C LYS A 14 -2.40 -0.07 11.43
N ASP A 15 -2.11 1.10 11.99
CA ASP A 15 -2.34 2.37 11.30
C ASP A 15 -1.49 2.47 10.03
N CYS A 16 -0.24 2.01 10.04
CA CYS A 16 0.60 2.05 8.84
C CYS A 16 0.12 1.14 7.72
N ILE A 17 -0.38 -0.04 8.05
CA ILE A 17 -0.96 -0.94 7.06
C ILE A 17 -2.25 -0.34 6.50
N MET A 18 -3.13 0.17 7.35
CA MET A 18 -4.37 0.82 6.89
C MET A 18 -4.08 2.06 6.06
N ARG A 19 -3.11 2.90 6.46
CA ARG A 19 -2.63 4.05 5.70
C ARG A 19 -2.14 3.63 4.32
N THR A 20 -1.32 2.58 4.25
CA THR A 20 -0.79 2.05 3.00
C THR A 20 -1.91 1.61 2.07
N ILE A 21 -2.88 0.82 2.55
CA ILE A 21 -4.02 0.35 1.77
C ILE A 21 -4.86 1.54 1.27
N CYS A 22 -5.09 2.53 2.12
CA CYS A 22 -5.81 3.74 1.78
C CYS A 22 -5.07 4.55 0.71
N GLU A 23 -3.78 4.86 0.92
CA GLU A 23 -2.97 5.66 -0.02
C GLU A 23 -2.81 4.95 -1.37
N MET A 24 -2.77 3.61 -1.35
CA MET A 24 -2.84 2.78 -2.55
C MET A 24 -4.18 2.98 -3.28
N ALA A 25 -5.30 2.92 -2.58
CA ALA A 25 -6.62 3.15 -3.16
C ALA A 25 -6.88 4.60 -3.60
N GLU A 26 -6.26 5.58 -2.94
CA GLU A 26 -6.28 7.00 -3.30
C GLU A 26 -5.46 7.28 -4.57
N SER A 27 -4.31 6.62 -4.72
CA SER A 27 -3.38 6.87 -5.81
C SER A 27 -3.95 6.41 -7.15
N ARG A 28 -4.43 7.38 -7.94
CA ARG A 28 -4.68 7.27 -9.39
C ARG A 28 -3.41 7.02 -10.22
N GLY A 29 -2.29 6.61 -9.62
CA GLY A 29 -0.93 6.68 -10.18
C GLY A 29 -0.18 5.35 -10.32
N LEU A 30 -0.57 4.29 -9.60
CA LEU A 30 -0.22 2.94 -10.01
C LEU A 30 -1.36 2.43 -10.88
N PRO A 31 -1.13 1.99 -12.13
CA PRO A 31 -2.17 1.33 -12.88
C PRO A 31 -2.58 0.05 -12.12
N PHE A 32 -3.67 0.11 -11.35
CA PHE A 32 -4.28 -1.03 -10.65
C PHE A 32 -4.84 -2.08 -11.62
N ASN A 33 -4.90 -1.74 -12.89
CA ASN A 33 -5.08 -2.63 -14.02
C ASN A 33 -3.83 -3.48 -14.33
N GLY A 34 -2.70 -3.23 -13.68
CA GLY A 34 -1.45 -3.98 -13.81
C GLY A 34 -1.28 -5.08 -12.76
N LEU A 35 -0.39 -6.02 -13.04
CA LEU A 35 -0.07 -7.16 -12.19
C LEU A 35 0.41 -6.75 -10.79
N LEU A 36 1.10 -5.60 -10.67
CA LEU A 36 1.62 -5.10 -9.39
C LEU A 36 0.50 -4.66 -8.42
N GLY A 37 -0.52 -3.95 -8.91
CA GLY A 37 -1.66 -3.56 -8.07
C GLY A 37 -2.41 -4.78 -7.54
N LYS A 38 -2.64 -5.79 -8.40
CA LYS A 38 -3.25 -7.06 -8.00
C LYS A 38 -2.36 -7.91 -7.10
N ALA A 39 -1.05 -7.90 -7.32
CA ALA A 39 -0.08 -8.62 -6.47
C ALA A 39 -0.03 -8.00 -5.07
N PHE A 40 0.00 -6.66 -4.96
CA PHE A 40 -0.07 -5.98 -3.68
C PHE A 40 -1.40 -6.23 -2.97
N GLU A 41 -2.53 -6.09 -3.66
CA GLU A 41 -3.85 -6.40 -3.10
C GLU A 41 -3.89 -7.85 -2.59
N THR A 42 -3.39 -8.80 -3.37
CA THR A 42 -3.37 -10.22 -2.99
C THR A 42 -2.42 -10.49 -1.83
N LEU A 43 -1.20 -9.95 -1.84
CA LEU A 43 -0.22 -10.16 -0.78
C LEU A 43 -0.69 -9.59 0.57
N PHE A 44 -1.26 -8.38 0.56
CA PHE A 44 -1.77 -7.77 1.78
C PHE A 44 -3.03 -8.51 2.23
N LEU A 45 -4.04 -8.71 1.36
CA LEU A 45 -5.27 -9.41 1.76
C LEU A 45 -5.04 -10.87 2.19
N MET A 46 -4.05 -11.58 1.62
CA MET A 46 -3.70 -12.94 2.06
C MET A 46 -3.04 -12.97 3.44
N ASP A 47 -2.21 -11.99 3.80
CA ASP A 47 -1.59 -11.94 5.15
C ASP A 47 -2.65 -11.65 6.25
N TYR A 48 -3.75 -10.97 5.90
CA TYR A 48 -4.80 -10.59 6.86
C TYR A 48 -6.03 -11.51 6.87
N GLY A 49 -6.43 -12.03 5.72
CA GLY A 49 -7.63 -12.86 5.54
C GLY A 49 -7.58 -14.23 6.21
N LEU A 50 -6.41 -14.64 6.71
CA LEU A 50 -6.20 -15.95 7.34
C LEU A 50 -6.37 -15.94 8.87
N THR A 51 -6.64 -14.80 9.51
CA THR A 51 -6.63 -14.72 11.00
C THR A 51 -7.97 -14.33 11.66
N SER A 52 -8.77 -13.40 11.10
CA SER A 52 -10.17 -13.17 11.53
C SER A 52 -10.96 -12.32 10.51
N THR A 53 -12.28 -12.50 10.47
CA THR A 53 -13.20 -11.73 9.60
C THR A 53 -13.32 -10.26 10.00
N GLU A 54 -13.17 -9.94 11.28
CA GLU A 54 -13.26 -8.56 11.78
C GLU A 54 -12.12 -7.69 11.26
N ARG A 55 -10.88 -8.21 11.30
CA ARG A 55 -9.71 -7.51 10.74
C ARG A 55 -9.84 -7.27 9.24
N LEU A 56 -10.45 -8.23 8.52
CA LEU A 56 -10.70 -8.08 7.09
C LEU A 56 -11.61 -6.86 6.80
N TYR A 57 -12.65 -6.62 7.61
CA TYR A 57 -13.53 -5.47 7.44
C TYR A 57 -12.81 -4.14 7.66
N GLU A 58 -11.89 -4.08 8.62
CA GLU A 58 -11.10 -2.86 8.88
C GLU A 58 -10.25 -2.48 7.67
N TYR A 59 -9.55 -3.44 7.05
CA TYR A 59 -8.75 -3.15 5.85
C TYR A 59 -9.62 -2.84 4.62
N ILE A 60 -10.77 -3.50 4.47
CA ILE A 60 -11.74 -3.18 3.39
C ILE A 60 -12.24 -1.74 3.56
N SER A 61 -12.50 -1.31 4.80
CA SER A 61 -12.93 0.06 5.06
C SER A 61 -11.85 1.09 4.72
N ALA A 62 -10.57 0.78 5.00
CA ALA A 62 -9.45 1.64 4.62
C ALA A 62 -9.31 1.80 3.10
N ARG A 63 -9.46 0.68 2.37
CA ARG A 63 -9.48 0.68 0.89
C ARG A 63 -10.64 1.55 0.38
N THR A 64 -11.85 1.30 0.88
CA THR A 64 -13.05 2.05 0.49
C THR A 64 -12.90 3.54 0.79
N TYR A 65 -12.28 3.90 1.91
CA TYR A 65 -12.03 5.30 2.24
C TYR A 65 -11.08 5.95 1.24
N GLY A 66 -9.97 5.29 0.90
CA GLY A 66 -9.01 5.78 -0.10
C GLY A 66 -9.63 5.97 -1.48
N GLU A 67 -10.49 5.04 -1.93
CA GLU A 67 -11.19 5.14 -3.23
C GLU A 67 -12.11 6.37 -3.34
N ASN A 68 -12.75 6.75 -2.23
CA ASN A 68 -13.82 7.76 -2.23
C ASN A 68 -13.37 9.14 -1.73
N ASN A 69 -12.37 9.19 -0.85
CA ASN A 69 -12.03 10.40 -0.10
C ASN A 69 -10.57 10.85 -0.31
N GLY A 70 -9.63 9.90 -0.35
CA GLY A 70 -8.20 10.22 -0.29
C GLY A 70 -7.78 10.88 1.03
N ASN A 71 -6.68 11.63 1.01
CA ASN A 71 -6.07 12.27 2.19
C ASN A 71 -5.84 11.30 3.36
N CYS A 72 -5.35 10.10 3.04
CA CYS A 72 -5.21 8.99 3.98
C CYS A 72 -4.26 9.30 5.16
N ALA A 73 -3.30 10.21 4.97
CA ALA A 73 -2.39 10.67 6.01
C ALA A 73 -3.12 11.33 7.21
N SER A 74 -4.27 11.98 6.95
CA SER A 74 -5.06 12.66 7.98
C SER A 74 -5.93 11.71 8.81
N VAL A 75 -6.23 10.53 8.28
CA VAL A 75 -7.05 9.50 8.94
C VAL A 75 -6.18 8.55 9.74
N TYR A 76 -5.07 8.11 9.15
CA TYR A 76 -4.16 7.13 9.74
C TYR A 76 -2.90 7.80 10.30
N THR A 77 -3.12 8.64 11.31
CA THR A 77 -2.09 9.51 11.89
C THR A 77 -1.04 8.80 12.76
N GLY A 78 -1.33 7.57 13.19
CA GLY A 78 -0.40 6.71 13.92
C GLY A 78 0.73 6.16 13.05
N CYS A 79 0.66 6.36 11.74
CA CYS A 79 1.75 6.02 10.84
C CYS A 79 2.58 7.26 10.45
N PRO A 80 3.88 7.32 10.80
CA PRO A 80 4.71 8.50 10.56
C PRO A 80 5.20 8.66 9.12
N PHE A 81 5.06 7.63 8.27
CA PHE A 81 5.54 7.65 6.88
C PHE A 81 4.56 6.96 5.93
N SER A 82 4.56 7.38 4.67
CA SER A 82 3.93 6.61 3.60
C SER A 82 4.90 5.52 3.13
N ILE A 83 4.38 4.35 2.74
CA ILE A 83 5.23 3.32 2.12
C ILE A 83 5.81 3.79 0.77
N PHE A 84 5.17 4.75 0.11
CA PHE A 84 5.69 5.36 -1.11
C PHE A 84 6.97 6.18 -0.85
N ASN A 85 7.18 6.66 0.37
CA ASN A 85 8.43 7.34 0.74
C ASN A 85 9.59 6.35 0.92
N LEU A 86 9.33 5.05 0.98
CA LEU A 86 10.34 4.00 1.06
C LEU A 86 10.75 3.47 -0.32
N LEU A 87 10.03 3.84 -1.38
CA LEU A 87 10.34 3.53 -2.77
C LEU A 87 10.74 4.85 -3.47
N PRO A 88 12.00 5.29 -3.35
CA PRO A 88 12.45 6.48 -4.08
C PRO A 88 12.20 6.29 -5.58
N GLU A 89 11.65 7.32 -6.23
CA GLU A 89 11.28 7.33 -7.66
C GLU A 89 12.44 6.94 -8.60
N ASP A 90 13.69 7.04 -8.12
CA ASP A 90 14.91 6.62 -8.82
C ASP A 90 14.90 5.13 -9.24
N ASP A 91 14.25 4.24 -8.47
CA ASP A 91 14.19 2.80 -8.79
C ASP A 91 13.08 2.46 -9.80
N LEU A 92 12.02 3.27 -9.91
CA LEU A 92 10.92 3.05 -10.85
C LEU A 92 11.27 3.55 -12.26
N ALA A 93 12.08 4.61 -12.37
CA ALA A 93 12.62 5.10 -13.63
C ALA A 93 13.59 4.10 -14.30
N ALA A 94 14.31 3.29 -13.51
CA ALA A 94 15.20 2.25 -14.02
C ALA A 94 14.47 1.09 -14.74
N LEU A 95 13.20 0.85 -14.41
CA LEU A 95 12.35 -0.15 -15.06
C LEU A 95 11.75 0.34 -16.39
N GLN A 96 11.61 1.66 -16.57
CA GLN A 96 11.10 2.25 -17.81
C GLN A 96 12.21 2.53 -18.84
N SER A 97 13.45 2.81 -18.41
CA SER A 97 14.52 3.15 -19.37
C SER A 97 15.08 1.95 -20.16
N ASN A 98 14.94 0.72 -19.67
CA ASN A 98 15.43 -0.48 -20.36
C ASN A 98 14.57 -0.91 -21.57
N HIS A 99 13.39 -0.30 -21.78
CA HIS A 99 12.49 -0.69 -22.87
C HIS A 99 12.56 0.20 -24.13
N LEU A 100 13.28 1.33 -24.08
CA LEU A 100 13.40 2.28 -25.20
C LEU A 100 14.72 2.17 -25.99
N ASN A 101 15.71 1.44 -25.48
CA ASN A 101 17.04 1.31 -26.11
C ASN A 101 17.21 0.04 -26.97
N ASN A 102 16.12 -0.67 -27.28
CA ASN A 102 16.16 -1.93 -28.02
C ASN A 102 15.11 -2.03 -29.14
N ILE A 103 14.80 -0.89 -29.77
CA ILE A 103 14.11 -0.87 -31.06
C ILE A 103 15.21 -0.73 -32.14
N PRO A 104 15.42 -1.74 -33.00
CA PRO A 104 16.37 -1.66 -34.11
C PRO A 104 15.96 -0.63 -35.16
#